data_AF-A0A3D5NP13-F1
#
_entry.id   AF-A0A3D5NP13-F1
#
_cell.length_a   1.000
_cell.length_b   1.000
_cell.length_c   1.000
_cell.angle_alpha   90.00
_cell.angle_beta   90.00
_cell.angle_gamma   90.00
#
_symmetry.space_group_name_H-M   'P 1'
#
loop_
_entity.id
_entity.type
_entity.pdbx_description
1 polymer ?
#
loop_
_entity_poly.entity_id
_entity_poly.type
_entity_poly.pdbx_seq_one_letter_code
_entity_poly.pdbx_strand_id
1 'polypeptide(L)'
;GTRGISAFILEKGTEGFTIGKTEHKLGIKGSSTTELIFKDVILPEENLLGQEGKGFKIAMNTLDGGRIGIAAQALGIAQGALDEAI
;
A
#
# COMPACT_ATOMS: atom_id res chain seq x y z
N GLY A 1 -6.55 19.92 -0.95
CA GLY A 1 -5.34 19.95 -0.10
C GLY A 1 -5.36 18.77 0.87
N THR A 2 -4.27 18.46 1.57
CA THR A 2 -4.11 17.21 2.37
C THR A 2 -4.92 17.11 3.66
N ARG A 3 -5.53 18.23 4.10
CA ARG A 3 -6.26 18.33 5.39
C ARG A 3 -7.60 17.60 5.43
N GLY A 4 -8.15 17.15 4.30
CA GLY A 4 -9.43 16.45 4.22
C GLY A 4 -9.33 14.92 4.05
N ILE A 5 -8.12 14.35 4.16
CA ILE A 5 -7.90 12.91 3.95
C ILE A 5 -8.00 12.20 5.29
N SER A 6 -8.83 11.16 5.38
CA SER A 6 -8.95 10.23 6.51
C SER A 6 -8.44 8.85 6.10
N ALA A 7 -8.07 8.02 7.07
CA ALA A 7 -7.64 6.64 6.82
C ALA A 7 -8.65 5.68 7.46
N PHE A 8 -8.97 4.58 6.78
CA PHE A 8 -9.95 3.61 7.25
C PHE A 8 -9.38 2.19 7.18
N ILE A 9 -9.80 1.35 8.10
CA ILE A 9 -9.61 -0.10 8.03
C ILE A 9 -10.82 -0.69 7.30
N LEU A 10 -10.57 -1.50 6.27
CA LEU A 10 -11.61 -2.19 5.50
C LEU A 10 -11.28 -3.68 5.45
N GLU A 11 -12.27 -4.51 5.72
CA GLU A 11 -12.11 -5.97 5.69
C GLU A 11 -12.43 -6.54 4.31
N LYS A 12 -11.76 -7.64 3.95
CA LYS A 12 -12.09 -8.37 2.73
C LYS A 12 -13.49 -8.98 2.88
N GLY A 13 -14.35 -8.74 1.90
CA GLY A 13 -15.73 -9.25 1.91
C GLY A 13 -16.78 -8.21 2.34
N THR A 14 -16.36 -7.01 2.74
CA THR A 14 -17.29 -5.88 2.92
C THR A 14 -18.08 -5.63 1.64
N GLU A 15 -19.40 -5.44 1.78
CA GLU A 15 -20.29 -5.17 0.66
C GLU A 15 -19.83 -3.92 -0.11
N GLY A 16 -19.85 -3.99 -1.44
CA GLY A 16 -19.35 -2.92 -2.31
C GLY A 16 -17.83 -2.92 -2.54
N PHE A 17 -17.06 -3.73 -1.81
CA PHE A 17 -15.61 -3.86 -2.02
C PHE A 17 -15.27 -5.07 -2.88
N THR A 18 -14.58 -4.85 -4.00
CA THR A 18 -14.13 -5.93 -4.89
C THR A 18 -12.68 -5.72 -5.33
N ILE A 19 -12.04 -6.84 -5.70
CA ILE A 19 -10.65 -6.87 -6.18
C ILE A 19 -10.69 -7.09 -7.68
N GLY A 20 -9.98 -6.26 -8.44
CA GLY A 20 -9.92 -6.32 -9.88
C GLY A 20 -9.07 -7.47 -10.41
N LYS A 21 -8.71 -7.40 -11.69
CA LYS A 21 -7.78 -8.36 -12.31
C LYS A 21 -6.35 -8.13 -11.80
N THR A 22 -5.53 -9.18 -11.85
CA THR A 22 -4.09 -9.03 -11.58
C THR A 22 -3.42 -8.39 -12.79
N GLU A 23 -2.58 -7.39 -12.55
CA GLU A 23 -1.90 -6.62 -13.58
C GLU A 23 -0.65 -7.31 -14.11
N HIS A 24 -0.44 -7.18 -15.43
CA HIS A 24 0.78 -7.60 -16.09
C HIS A 24 1.86 -6.52 -15.95
N LYS A 25 2.97 -6.87 -15.30
CA LYS A 25 4.06 -5.95 -14.97
C LYS A 25 5.37 -6.34 -15.65
N LEU A 26 6.25 -5.37 -15.85
CA LEU A 26 7.61 -5.57 -16.36
C LEU A 26 8.43 -6.52 -15.47
N GLY A 27 8.46 -6.25 -14.16
CA GLY A 27 9.20 -7.00 -13.15
C GLY A 27 8.40 -7.20 -11.85
N ILE A 28 9.05 -7.76 -10.82
CA ILE A 28 8.44 -8.09 -9.52
C ILE A 28 7.13 -8.89 -9.72
N LYS A 29 7.14 -9.84 -10.66
CA LYS A 29 5.95 -10.59 -11.08
C LYS A 29 5.43 -11.53 -9.98
N GLY A 30 6.27 -11.88 -9.00
CA GLY A 30 5.86 -12.63 -7.81
C GLY A 30 5.02 -11.82 -6.81
N SER A 31 4.97 -10.48 -6.95
CA SER A 31 4.08 -9.64 -6.15
C SER A 31 2.75 -9.44 -6.88
N SER A 32 1.63 -9.71 -6.19
CA SER A 32 0.30 -9.44 -6.73
C SER A 32 0.06 -7.93 -6.78
N THR A 33 -0.46 -7.45 -7.90
CA THR A 33 -0.84 -6.04 -8.09
C THR A 33 -2.15 -6.03 -8.83
N THR A 34 -3.13 -5.32 -8.28
CA THR A 34 -4.51 -5.34 -8.77
C THR A 34 -5.19 -4.05 -8.38
N GLU A 35 -6.25 -3.70 -9.09
CA GLU A 35 -7.14 -2.61 -8.71
C GLU A 35 -7.96 -3.00 -7.47
N LEU A 36 -8.19 -2.02 -6.59
CA LEU A 36 -9.11 -2.12 -5.47
C LEU A 36 -10.32 -1.24 -5.77
N ILE A 37 -11.51 -1.84 -5.85
CA ILE A 37 -12.73 -1.17 -6.30
C ILE A 37 -13.66 -1.01 -5.10
N PHE A 38 -14.05 0.22 -4.83
CA PHE A 38 -14.93 0.61 -3.73
C PHE A 38 -16.19 1.24 -4.32
N LYS A 39 -17.31 0.51 -4.26
CA LYS A 39 -18.61 0.97 -4.79
C LYS A 39 -19.63 1.00 -3.67
N ASP A 40 -19.99 2.20 -3.23
CA ASP A 40 -20.99 2.42 -2.18
C ASP A 40 -20.72 1.61 -0.89
N VAL A 41 -19.44 1.51 -0.52
CA VAL A 41 -18.98 0.80 0.69
C VAL A 41 -19.44 1.56 1.93
N ILE A 42 -20.12 0.86 2.84
CA ILE A 42 -20.53 1.39 4.15
C ILE A 42 -19.59 0.83 5.22
N LEU A 43 -19.03 1.71 6.04
CA LEU A 43 -18.15 1.36 7.16
C LEU A 43 -18.71 1.88 8.48
N PRO A 44 -18.55 1.12 9.58
CA PRO A 44 -18.76 1.64 10.93
C PRO A 44 -17.79 2.79 11.26
N GLU A 45 -18.16 3.63 12.23
CA GLU A 45 -17.33 4.78 12.64
C GLU A 45 -15.99 4.31 13.24
N GLU A 46 -16.00 3.18 13.96
CA GLU A 46 -14.82 2.58 14.58
C GLU A 46 -13.75 2.13 13.58
N ASN A 47 -14.09 2.00 12.30
CA ASN A 47 -13.12 1.68 11.25
C ASN A 47 -12.25 2.87 10.85
N LEU A 48 -12.55 4.08 11.34
CA LEU A 48 -11.68 5.25 11.19
C LEU A 48 -10.37 5.04 11.95
N LEU A 49 -9.27 4.95 11.19
CA LEU A 49 -7.93 4.86 11.78
C LEU A 49 -7.46 6.27 12.18
N GLY A 50 -7.44 6.52 13.49
CA GLY A 50 -6.99 7.78 14.06
C GLY A 50 -8.12 8.82 14.14
N GLN A 51 -7.95 9.97 13.49
CA GLN A 51 -8.91 11.07 13.52
C GLN A 51 -9.23 11.54 12.11
N GLU A 52 -10.43 12.10 11.94
CA GLU A 52 -10.87 12.67 10.67
C GLU A 52 -9.89 13.74 10.17
N GLY A 53 -9.56 13.71 8.88
CA GLY A 53 -8.62 14.65 8.25
C GLY A 53 -7.14 14.42 8.61
N LYS A 54 -6.80 13.37 9.38
CA LYS A 54 -5.40 13.01 9.74
C LYS A 54 -4.81 11.88 8.90
N GLY A 55 -5.55 11.33 7.94
CA GLY A 55 -5.14 10.21 7.10
C GLY A 55 -3.86 10.44 6.31
N PHE A 56 -3.61 11.67 5.82
CA PHE A 56 -2.37 11.97 5.09
C PHE A 56 -1.13 11.80 5.98
N LYS A 57 -1.19 12.26 7.23
CA LYS A 57 -0.07 12.10 8.18
C LYS A 57 0.19 10.63 8.48
N ILE A 58 -0.89 9.84 8.66
CA ILE A 58 -0.80 8.40 8.88
C ILE A 58 -0.12 7.71 7.68
N ALA A 59 -0.55 8.04 6.45
CA ALA A 59 0.05 7.49 5.24
C ALA A 59 1.55 7.83 5.13
N MET A 60 1.95 9.08 5.43
CA MET A 60 3.35 9.48 5.36
C MET A 60 4.20 8.76 6.42
N ASN A 61 3.71 8.60 7.64
CA ASN A 61 4.45 7.86 8.68
C ASN A 61 4.76 6.42 8.24
N THR A 62 3.81 5.74 7.60
CA THR A 62 4.03 4.38 7.06
C THR A 62 5.04 4.37 5.93
N LEU A 63 4.95 5.34 4.99
CA LEU A 63 5.91 5.45 3.89
C LEU A 63 7.33 5.78 4.37
N ASP A 64 7.46 6.65 5.37
CA ASP A 64 8.74 7.02 5.96
C ASP A 64 9.46 5.79 6.55
N GLY A 65 8.74 4.95 7.30
CA GLY A 65 9.28 3.69 7.80
C GLY A 65 9.61 2.68 6.69
N GLY A 66 8.75 2.57 5.67
CA GLY A 66 8.93 1.64 4.55
C GLY A 66 10.12 1.96 3.65
N ARG A 67 10.49 3.23 3.50
CA ARG A 67 11.60 3.69 2.64
C ARG A 67 12.93 3.01 2.97
N ILE A 68 13.23 2.85 4.26
CA ILE A 68 14.48 2.22 4.71
C ILE A 68 14.49 0.74 4.31
N GLY A 69 13.36 0.04 4.42
CA GLY A 69 13.23 -1.36 4.00
C GLY A 69 13.47 -1.56 2.50
N ILE A 70 12.92 -0.68 1.66
CA ILE A 70 13.16 -0.73 0.21
C ILE A 70 14.62 -0.45 -0.14
N ALA A 71 15.25 0.53 0.53
CA ALA A 71 16.67 0.83 0.32
C ALA A 71 17.57 -0.36 0.69
N ALA A 72 17.28 -1.04 1.80
CA ALA A 72 18.01 -2.24 2.21
C ALA A 72 17.86 -3.38 1.20
N GLN A 73 16.65 -3.61 0.67
CA GLN A 73 16.41 -4.60 -0.39
C GLN A 73 17.22 -4.29 -1.65
N ALA A 74 17.19 -3.03 -2.10
CA ALA A 74 17.93 -2.60 -3.28
C ALA A 74 19.45 -2.79 -3.12
N LEU A 75 19.99 -2.48 -1.92
CA LEU A 75 21.39 -2.69 -1.61
C LEU A 75 21.79 -4.17 -1.72
N GLY A 76 21.00 -5.08 -1.16
CA GLY A 76 21.27 -6.52 -1.25
C GLY A 76 21.22 -7.04 -2.68
N ILE A 77 20.25 -6.58 -3.47
CA ILE A 77 20.15 -6.92 -4.91
C ILE A 77 21.39 -6.43 -5.67
N ALA A 78 21.84 -5.19 -5.40
CA ALA A 78 23.01 -4.63 -6.04
C ALA A 78 24.29 -5.40 -5.68
N GLN A 79 24.44 -5.81 -4.42
CA GLN A 79 25.58 -6.64 -4.00
C GLN A 79 25.58 -8.00 -4.69
N GLY A 80 24.43 -8.70 -4.72
CA GLY A 80 24.34 -9.99 -5.40
C GLY A 80 24.63 -9.89 -6.90
N ALA A 81 24.23 -8.80 -7.55
CA ALA A 81 24.58 -8.55 -8.95
C ALA A 81 26.08 -8.28 -9.15
N LEU A 82 26.73 -7.61 -8.20
CA LEU A 82 28.17 -7.35 -8.23
C LEU A 82 28.98 -8.63 -8.03
N ASP A 83 28.58 -9.46 -7.07
CA ASP A 83 29.24 -10.73 -6.75
C ASP A 83 29.16 -11.72 -7.93
N GLU A 84 28.07 -11.72 -8.70
CA GLU A 84 27.92 -12.56 -9.89
C GLU A 84 28.73 -12.02 -11.09
N ALA A 85 29.00 -10.71 -11.13
CA ALA A 85 29.66 -10.07 -12.26
C ALA A 85 31.20 -10.15 -12.21
N ILE A 86 31.78 -10.39 -11.03
CA ILE A 86 33.24 -10.44 -10.79
C ILE A 86 33.71 -11.89 -10.70
#